data_AF-A0A164LAV1-F1
#
_entry.id   AF-A0A164LAV1-F1
#
_cell.length_a   1.000
_cell.length_b   1.000
_cell.length_c   1.000
_cell.angle_alpha   90.00
_cell.angle_beta   90.00
_cell.angle_gamma   90.00
#
_symmetry.space_group_name_H-M   'P 1'
#
loop_
_entity.id
_entity.type
_entity.pdbx_description
1 polymer ?
#
loop_
_entity_poly.entity_id
_entity_poly.type
_entity_poly.pdbx_seq_one_letter_code
_entity_poly.pdbx_strand_id
1 'polypeptide(L)'
;MDMDLAEHLVRLEEANEAQQAGATSEDADPVMRSSAGYDLNAHLLLTIADLLQNLNTTLIAVNLPPGKTPPRPEPMPRPVSAVDVIHSRRERERAKAAEAAFGF
;
A
#
# COMPACT_ATOMS: atom_id res chain seq x y z
N MET A 1 -3.36 -18.58 3.90
CA MET A 1 -2.65 -18.22 2.65
C MET A 1 -1.30 -18.91 2.70
N ASP A 2 -0.82 -19.42 1.56
CA ASP A 2 0.45 -20.13 1.46
C ASP A 2 1.55 -19.12 1.05
N MET A 3 2.41 -18.75 2.01
CA MET A 3 3.45 -17.73 1.81
C MET A 3 4.64 -18.27 1.04
N ASP A 4 4.94 -19.57 1.18
CA ASP A 4 6.08 -20.21 0.53
C ASP A 4 5.83 -20.31 -0.98
N LEU A 5 4.59 -20.62 -1.37
CA LEU A 5 4.16 -20.59 -2.77
C LEU A 5 4.23 -19.17 -3.33
N ALA A 6 3.76 -18.16 -2.59
CA ALA A 6 3.80 -16.77 -3.03
C ALA A 6 5.24 -16.28 -3.25
N GLU A 7 6.18 -16.67 -2.38
CA GLU A 7 7.59 -16.31 -2.53
C GLU A 7 8.21 -16.96 -3.78
N HIS A 8 7.84 -18.20 -4.07
CA HIS A 8 8.28 -18.89 -5.28
C HIS A 8 7.74 -18.21 -6.54
N LEU A 9 6.48 -17.76 -6.54
CA LEU A 9 5.87 -17.04 -7.66
C LEU A 9 6.56 -15.70 -7.92
N VAL A 10 6.81 -14.88 -6.89
CA VAL A 10 7.52 -13.61 -7.05
C VAL A 10 8.95 -13.82 -7.59
N ARG A 11 9.65 -14.87 -7.15
CA ARG A 11 10.98 -15.20 -7.70
C ARG A 11 10.93 -15.56 -9.19
N LEU A 12 9.86 -16.23 -9.65
CA LEU A 12 9.66 -16.54 -11.07
C LEU A 12 9.28 -15.30 -11.88
N GLU A 13 8.45 -14.41 -11.32
CA GLU A 13 8.08 -13.14 -11.93
C GLU A 13 9.31 -12.25 -12.09
N GLU A 14 10.15 -12.07 -11.05
CA GLU A 14 11.39 -11.29 -11.14
C GLU A 14 12.38 -11.86 -12.17
N ALA A 15 12.47 -13.19 -12.30
CA ALA A 15 13.29 -13.84 -13.32
C ALA A 15 12.79 -13.53 -14.75
N ASN A 16 11.50 -13.26 -14.91
CA ASN A 16 10.89 -12.84 -16.17
C ASN A 16 10.90 -11.31 -16.37
N GLU A 17 10.74 -10.52 -15.29
CA GLU A 17 10.67 -9.05 -15.28
C GLU A 17 12.03 -8.37 -15.47
N ALA A 18 13.14 -9.09 -15.30
CA ALA A 18 14.48 -8.61 -15.65
C ALA A 18 14.63 -8.19 -17.14
N GLN A 19 13.58 -8.38 -17.96
CA GLN A 19 13.48 -7.88 -19.34
C GLN A 19 12.73 -6.54 -19.51
N GLN A 20 11.95 -6.02 -18.55
CA GLN A 20 11.19 -4.76 -18.73
C GLN A 20 10.99 -4.02 -17.38
N ALA A 21 11.69 -2.91 -17.17
CA ALA A 21 11.61 -2.12 -15.94
C ALA A 21 10.78 -0.83 -16.13
N GLY A 22 9.87 -0.52 -15.19
CA GLY A 22 9.16 0.76 -15.12
C GLY A 22 8.19 0.97 -13.94
N ALA A 23 8.72 1.55 -12.85
CA ALA A 23 8.18 2.60 -11.95
C ALA A 23 6.94 2.43 -11.02
N THR A 24 7.23 2.56 -9.70
CA THR A 24 6.65 3.44 -8.62
C THR A 24 5.22 3.26 -8.08
N SER A 25 5.04 3.24 -6.74
CA SER A 25 4.30 4.27 -5.95
C SER A 25 4.49 4.15 -4.42
N GLU A 26 4.05 5.18 -3.67
CA GLU A 26 4.34 5.52 -2.26
C GLU A 26 3.62 4.63 -1.22
N ASP A 27 4.30 4.26 -0.12
CA ASP A 27 3.94 3.06 0.66
C ASP A 27 3.59 3.32 2.13
N ALA A 28 2.40 2.87 2.54
CA ALA A 28 2.01 2.56 3.92
C ALA A 28 1.82 1.04 4.04
N ASP A 29 2.20 0.43 5.18
CA ASP A 29 2.17 -1.03 5.36
C ASP A 29 0.81 -1.66 4.99
N PRO A 30 0.74 -2.56 3.99
CA PRO A 30 -0.51 -3.27 3.70
C PRO A 30 -0.85 -4.21 4.85
N VAL A 31 -1.99 -3.98 5.50
CA VAL A 31 -2.50 -4.80 6.61
C VAL A 31 -3.09 -6.09 6.04
N MET A 32 -2.48 -7.24 6.33
CA MET A 32 -2.95 -8.55 5.88
C MET A 32 -4.38 -8.83 6.35
N ARG A 33 -5.31 -9.01 5.39
CA ARG A 33 -6.69 -9.48 5.64
C ARG A 33 -7.10 -10.52 4.59
N SER A 34 -7.93 -11.47 5.00
CA SER A 34 -8.47 -12.52 4.12
C SER A 34 -9.29 -11.90 2.97
N SER A 35 -9.09 -12.40 1.74
CA SER A 35 -9.87 -12.03 0.55
C SER A 35 -11.24 -12.70 0.46
N ALA A 36 -11.58 -13.60 1.40
CA ALA A 36 -12.87 -14.28 1.41
C ALA A 36 -14.02 -13.26 1.53
N GLY A 37 -14.84 -13.16 0.48
CA GLY A 37 -15.97 -12.23 0.41
C GLY A 37 -15.63 -10.82 -0.08
N TYR A 38 -14.40 -10.59 -0.55
CA TYR A 38 -14.03 -9.32 -1.19
C TYR A 38 -14.44 -9.32 -2.67
N ASP A 39 -15.64 -8.85 -2.93
CA ASP A 39 -16.16 -8.64 -4.27
C ASP A 39 -15.98 -7.17 -4.74
N LEU A 40 -16.17 -6.90 -6.02
CA LEU A 40 -16.12 -5.56 -6.62
C LEU A 40 -17.00 -4.56 -5.85
N ASN A 41 -18.17 -5.00 -5.39
CA ASN A 41 -19.07 -4.17 -4.60
C ASN A 41 -18.44 -3.74 -3.26
N ALA A 42 -17.75 -4.65 -2.56
CA ALA A 42 -17.03 -4.33 -1.32
C ALA A 42 -15.85 -3.39 -1.60
N HIS A 43 -15.14 -3.59 -2.71
CA HIS A 43 -14.07 -2.71 -3.15
C HIS A 43 -14.58 -1.27 -3.39
N LEU A 44 -15.68 -1.12 -4.13
CA LEU A 44 -16.28 0.18 -4.43
C LEU A 44 -16.74 0.89 -3.16
N LEU A 45 -17.39 0.17 -2.24
CA LEU A 45 -17.84 0.75 -0.97
C LEU A 45 -16.68 1.27 -0.11
N LEU A 46 -15.57 0.52 -0.03
CA LEU A 46 -14.37 0.97 0.69
C LEU A 46 -13.73 2.19 0.03
N THR A 47 -13.68 2.22 -1.30
CA THR A 47 -13.18 3.38 -2.04
C THR A 47 -14.03 4.63 -1.81
N ILE A 48 -15.37 4.49 -1.75
CA ILE A 48 -16.26 5.60 -1.39
C ILE A 48 -15.97 6.09 0.04
N ALA A 49 -15.76 5.17 0.99
CA ALA A 49 -15.43 5.53 2.37
C ALA A 49 -14.11 6.31 2.46
N ASP A 50 -13.06 5.87 1.76
CA ASP A 50 -11.77 6.57 1.72
C ASP A 50 -11.91 7.98 1.11
N LEU A 51 -12.70 8.13 0.05
CA LEU A 51 -12.97 9.43 -0.56
C LEU A 51 -13.71 10.38 0.38
N LEU A 52 -14.68 9.87 1.14
CA LEU A 52 -15.40 10.66 2.16
C LEU A 52 -14.46 11.09 3.30
N GLN A 53 -13.57 10.20 3.74
CA GLN A 53 -12.57 10.54 4.74
C GLN A 53 -11.62 11.63 4.24
N ASN A 54 -11.14 11.53 3.00
CA ASN A 54 -10.28 12.54 2.38
C ASN A 54 -10.98 13.89 2.20
N LEU A 55 -12.26 13.89 1.83
CA LEU A 55 -13.04 15.12 1.74
C LEU A 55 -13.13 15.79 3.12
N ASN A 56 -13.41 15.02 4.17
CA ASN A 56 -13.52 15.54 5.54
C ASN A 56 -12.17 16.06 6.06
N THR A 57 -11.07 15.34 5.86
CA THR A 57 -9.74 15.79 6.27
C THR A 57 -9.35 17.08 5.54
N THR A 58 -9.69 17.20 4.25
CA THR A 58 -9.46 18.40 3.44
C THR A 58 -10.27 19.59 3.97
N LEU A 59 -11.56 19.42 4.25
CA LEU A 59 -12.39 20.49 4.81
C LEU A 59 -11.88 20.95 6.19
N ILE A 60 -11.43 20.01 7.03
CA ILE A 60 -10.84 20.33 8.33
C ILE A 60 -9.53 21.09 8.14
N ALA A 61 -8.66 20.67 7.21
CA ALA A 61 -7.39 21.31 6.95
C ALA A 61 -7.54 22.77 6.47
N VAL A 62 -8.52 23.04 5.61
CA VAL A 62 -8.79 24.39 5.09
C VAL A 62 -9.34 25.32 6.17
N ASN A 63 -10.13 24.81 7.12
CA ASN A 63 -10.77 25.61 8.17
C ASN A 63 -9.96 25.64 9.49
N LEU A 64 -8.77 25.05 9.52
CA LEU A 64 -8.00 24.92 10.75
C LEU A 64 -7.31 26.25 11.10
N PRO A 65 -7.36 26.71 12.36
CA PRO A 65 -6.59 27.87 12.77
C PRO A 65 -5.08 27.59 12.67
N PRO A 66 -4.26 28.63 12.44
CA PRO A 66 -2.81 28.48 12.28
C PRO A 66 -2.19 27.82 13.51
N GLY A 67 -1.26 26.89 13.28
CA GLY A 67 -0.53 26.17 14.33
C GLY A 67 -1.16 24.85 14.78
N LYS A 68 -2.29 24.44 14.21
CA LYS A 68 -2.87 23.10 14.43
C LYS A 68 -2.54 22.18 13.26
N THR A 69 -2.41 20.88 13.55
CA THR A 69 -2.15 19.84 12.53
C THR A 69 -3.46 19.20 12.09
N PRO A 70 -3.72 19.08 10.77
CA PRO A 70 -4.90 18.39 10.28
C PRO A 70 -4.84 16.88 10.60
N PRO A 71 -6.01 16.22 10.72
CA PRO A 71 -6.06 14.78 10.85
C PRO A 71 -5.49 14.10 9.61
N ARG A 72 -4.73 13.02 9.81
CA ARG A 72 -4.20 12.21 8.71
C ARG A 72 -5.28 11.21 8.28
N PRO A 73 -5.54 11.05 6.96
CA PRO A 73 -6.41 9.99 6.49
C PRO A 73 -5.76 8.63 6.80
N GLU A 74 -6.55 7.74 7.37
CA GLU A 74 -6.17 6.36 7.65
C GLU A 74 -7.06 5.48 6.76
N PRO A 75 -6.57 5.11 5.56
CA PRO A 75 -7.37 4.40 4.58
C PRO A 75 -7.83 3.05 5.12
N MET A 76 -9.02 2.64 4.72
CA MET A 76 -9.59 1.39 5.20
C MET A 76 -8.74 0.19 4.71
N PRO A 77 -8.42 -0.76 5.59
CA PRO A 77 -7.56 -1.89 5.24
C PRO A 77 -8.24 -2.81 4.22
N ARG A 78 -7.57 -3.00 3.08
CA ARG A 78 -8.01 -3.87 1.97
C ARG A 78 -7.37 -5.25 2.09
N PRO A 79 -8.04 -6.32 1.66
CA PRO A 79 -7.39 -7.61 1.53
C PRO A 79 -6.35 -7.52 0.42
N VAL A 80 -5.15 -7.96 0.75
CA VAL A 80 -3.99 -7.98 -0.13
C VAL A 80 -3.64 -9.42 -0.45
N SER A 81 -3.17 -9.66 -1.68
CA SER A 81 -2.65 -10.97 -2.04
C SER A 81 -1.37 -11.26 -1.25
N ALA A 82 -1.10 -12.54 -0.98
CA ALA A 82 0.17 -12.95 -0.39
C ALA A 82 1.37 -12.50 -1.24
N VAL A 83 1.19 -12.42 -2.57
CA VAL A 83 2.16 -11.91 -3.55
C VAL A 83 2.44 -10.42 -3.30
N ASP A 84 1.40 -9.59 -3.22
CA ASP A 84 1.51 -8.14 -2.98
C ASP A 84 2.27 -7.83 -1.68
N VAL A 85 2.06 -8.63 -0.64
CA VAL A 85 2.76 -8.44 0.64
C VAL A 85 4.25 -8.75 0.52
N ILE A 86 4.62 -9.75 -0.29
CA ILE A 86 6.03 -10.07 -0.55
C ILE A 86 6.69 -8.96 -1.38
N HIS A 87 6.00 -8.43 -2.38
CA HIS A 87 6.47 -7.26 -3.14
C HIS A 87 6.72 -6.06 -2.24
N SER A 88 5.72 -5.64 -1.45
CA SER A 88 5.86 -4.48 -0.55
C SER A 88 7.00 -4.67 0.47
N ARG A 89 7.18 -5.88 1.01
CA ARG A 89 8.32 -6.17 1.90
C ARG A 89 9.67 -5.96 1.22
N ARG A 90 9.83 -6.47 0.00
CA ARG A 90 11.07 -6.34 -0.78
C ARG A 90 11.33 -4.91 -1.23
N GLU A 91 10.29 -4.17 -1.61
CA GLU A 91 10.40 -2.75 -1.94
C GLU A 91 10.90 -1.94 -0.76
N ARG A 92 10.39 -2.22 0.46
CA ARG A 92 10.93 -1.60 1.68
C ARG A 92 12.37 -1.96 1.97
N GLU A 93 12.76 -3.22 1.77
CA GLU A 93 14.16 -3.62 1.94
C GLU A 93 15.08 -2.91 0.95
N ARG A 94 14.65 -2.77 -0.31
CA ARG A 94 15.37 -1.98 -1.33
C ARG A 94 15.43 -0.50 -0.97
N ALA A 95 14.33 0.09 -0.51
CA ALA A 95 14.27 1.49 -0.09
C ALA A 95 15.21 1.75 1.11
N LYS A 96 15.17 0.90 2.14
CA LYS A 96 16.07 0.98 3.31
C LYS A 96 17.54 0.80 2.92
N ALA A 97 17.83 -0.13 1.99
CA ALA A 97 19.18 -0.30 1.48
C ALA A 97 19.66 0.93 0.69
N ALA A 98 18.77 1.57 -0.07
CA ALA A 98 19.07 2.82 -0.77
C ALA A 98 19.30 3.98 0.21
N GLU A 99 18.45 4.15 1.23
CA GLU A 99 18.62 5.16 2.29
C GLU A 99 19.98 5.02 2.99
N ALA A 100 20.35 3.79 3.36
CA ALA A 100 21.64 3.49 3.97
C ALA A 100 22.83 3.81 3.03
N ALA A 101 22.67 3.62 1.71
CA ALA A 101 23.70 3.94 0.72
C ALA A 101 23.87 5.46 0.52
N PHE A 102 22.81 6.25 0.70
CA PHE A 102 22.84 7.71 0.61
C PHE A 102 23.18 8.41 1.94
N GLY A 103 23.37 7.66 3.03
CA GLY A 103 23.84 8.18 4.31
C GLY A 103 22.77 8.92 5.13
N PHE A 104 21.50 8.56 4.94
CA PHE A 104 20.38 9.02 5.77
C PHE A 104 20.12 8.09 6.95
#